data_AF-A0A1V5T9S7-F1
#
_entry.id   AF-A0A1V5T9S7-F1
#
_cell.length_a   1.000
_cell.length_b   1.000
_cell.length_c   1.000
_cell.angle_alpha   90.00
_cell.angle_beta   90.00
_cell.angle_gamma   90.00
#
_symmetry.space_group_name_H-M   'P 1'
#
loop_
_entity.id
_entity.type
_entity.pdbx_description
1 polymer ?
#
loop_
_entity_poly.entity_id
_entity_poly.type
_entity_poly.pdbx_seq_one_letter_code
_entity_poly.pdbx_strand_id
1 'polypeptide(L)'
;MLIKDDVISGVLARLADHYNTNLSTRFIRPLTLPVFTDDEMAQKIAALTELTETYIAQGVYLDDLYAQILAMARYVYLVRKDIIPNLRNNAGNVGPNDANKVFRDMAMSNLAANISVLADLVYELYERAVRVDELQNAKKRPVYRDYPGVNELSRYLGKQ
;
A
#
# COMPACT_ATOMS: atom_id res chain seq x y z
N MET A 1 14.04 -5.84 -14.05
CA MET A 1 15.23 -6.56 -13.50
C MET A 1 14.79 -7.45 -12.32
N LEU A 2 15.20 -8.74 -12.25
CA LEU A 2 14.85 -9.62 -11.12
C LEU A 2 15.84 -9.44 -9.96
N ILE A 3 15.33 -9.22 -8.75
CA ILE A 3 16.15 -9.03 -7.54
C ILE A 3 15.76 -9.99 -6.43
N LYS A 4 16.74 -10.41 -5.63
CA LYS A 4 16.56 -11.19 -4.40
C LYS A 4 17.19 -10.42 -3.26
N ASP A 5 16.38 -9.99 -2.31
CA ASP A 5 16.83 -9.21 -1.16
C ASP A 5 15.93 -9.53 0.05
N ASP A 6 16.51 -10.10 1.10
CA ASP A 6 15.76 -10.57 2.27
C ASP A 6 15.04 -9.44 3.00
N VAL A 7 15.56 -8.21 2.94
CA VAL A 7 14.91 -7.04 3.55
C VAL A 7 13.67 -6.66 2.75
N ILE A 8 13.76 -6.62 1.41
CA ILE A 8 12.58 -6.40 0.56
C ILE A 8 11.52 -7.46 0.84
N SER A 9 11.92 -8.73 0.88
CA SER A 9 11.04 -9.85 1.22
C SER A 9 10.33 -9.66 2.57
N GLY A 10 11.08 -9.26 3.61
CA GLY A 10 10.53 -9.01 4.94
C GLY A 10 9.59 -7.80 4.99
N VAL A 11 9.88 -6.73 4.25
CA VAL A 11 8.99 -5.56 4.16
C VAL A 11 7.70 -5.91 3.42
N LEU A 12 7.78 -6.66 2.33
CA LEU A 12 6.62 -7.14 1.57
C LEU A 12 5.67 -7.96 2.44
N ALA A 13 6.20 -8.91 3.21
CA ALA A 13 5.41 -9.73 4.11
C ALA A 13 4.68 -8.89 5.17
N ARG A 14 5.39 -7.94 5.81
CA ARG A 14 4.78 -7.03 6.80
C ARG A 14 3.73 -6.11 6.19
N LEU A 15 3.97 -5.61 4.99
CA LEU A 15 3.03 -4.75 4.25
C LEU A 15 1.76 -5.52 3.91
N ALA A 16 1.89 -6.72 3.34
CA ALA A 16 0.78 -7.59 2.99
C ALA A 16 -0.06 -7.95 4.24
N ASP A 17 0.58 -8.39 5.32
CA ASP A 17 -0.11 -8.70 6.58
C ASP A 17 -0.85 -7.47 7.15
N HIS A 18 -0.17 -6.32 7.21
CA HIS A 18 -0.79 -5.10 7.72
C HIS A 18 -2.00 -4.67 6.89
N TYR A 19 -1.89 -4.70 5.57
CA TYR A 19 -3.00 -4.39 4.67
C TYR A 19 -4.16 -5.37 4.87
N ASN A 20 -3.87 -6.68 4.87
CA ASN A 20 -4.89 -7.72 4.95
C ASN A 20 -5.63 -7.72 6.28
N THR A 21 -4.91 -7.53 7.39
CA THR A 21 -5.44 -7.57 8.75
C THR A 21 -6.16 -6.28 9.14
N ASN A 22 -5.69 -5.11 8.69
CA ASN A 22 -6.18 -3.82 9.19
C ASN A 22 -7.03 -3.03 8.17
N LEU A 23 -6.80 -3.20 6.87
CA LEU A 23 -7.38 -2.35 5.82
C LEU A 23 -8.31 -3.13 4.89
N SER A 24 -8.05 -4.42 4.70
CA SER A 24 -8.85 -5.33 3.90
C SER A 24 -9.97 -6.00 4.71
N THR A 25 -10.47 -5.33 5.76
CA THR A 25 -11.52 -5.85 6.62
C THR A 25 -12.91 -5.60 6.03
N ARG A 26 -13.92 -6.36 6.49
CA ARG A 26 -15.33 -6.17 6.10
C ARG A 26 -15.87 -4.76 6.39
N PHE A 27 -15.24 -4.01 7.28
CA PHE A 27 -15.68 -2.67 7.67
C PHE A 27 -14.98 -1.57 6.87
N ILE A 28 -13.71 -1.78 6.49
CA ILE A 28 -12.93 -0.78 5.77
C ILE A 28 -13.08 -0.93 4.25
N ARG A 29 -13.14 -2.16 3.72
CA ARG A 29 -13.28 -2.42 2.28
C ARG A 29 -14.43 -1.63 1.62
N PRO A 30 -15.66 -1.57 2.19
CA PRO A 30 -16.73 -0.80 1.59
C PRO A 30 -16.43 0.71 1.50
N LEU A 31 -15.67 1.25 2.46
CA LEU A 31 -15.32 2.67 2.51
C LEU A 31 -14.26 3.03 1.47
N THR A 32 -13.34 2.12 1.20
CA THR A 32 -12.23 2.35 0.25
C THR A 32 -12.55 1.88 -1.16
N LEU A 33 -13.70 1.23 -1.39
CA LEU A 33 -14.14 0.77 -2.71
C LEU A 33 -14.07 1.84 -3.82
N PRO A 34 -14.43 3.13 -3.60
CA PRO A 34 -14.30 4.16 -4.64
C PRO A 34 -12.87 4.36 -5.14
N VAL A 35 -11.87 4.07 -4.30
CA VAL A 35 -10.45 4.13 -4.66
C VAL A 35 -10.11 3.06 -5.70
N PHE A 36 -10.78 1.92 -5.68
CA PHE A 36 -10.56 0.80 -6.61
C PHE A 36 -11.38 0.89 -7.91
N THR A 37 -11.77 2.09 -8.33
CA THR A 37 -12.38 2.31 -9.65
C THR A 37 -11.36 2.26 -10.79
N ASP A 38 -10.08 2.38 -10.47
CA ASP A 38 -8.96 2.13 -11.36
C ASP A 38 -8.53 0.65 -11.26
N ASP A 39 -8.89 -0.14 -12.29
CA ASP A 39 -8.61 -1.57 -12.37
C ASP A 39 -7.10 -1.87 -12.35
N GLU A 40 -6.27 -1.02 -12.97
CA GLU A 40 -4.83 -1.22 -13.00
C GLU A 40 -4.26 -1.05 -11.58
N MET A 41 -4.64 0.02 -10.89
CA MET A 41 -4.22 0.24 -9.51
C MET A 41 -4.68 -0.91 -8.60
N ALA A 42 -5.92 -1.38 -8.77
CA ALA A 42 -6.46 -2.51 -8.02
C ALA A 42 -5.63 -3.79 -8.22
N GLN A 43 -5.29 -4.13 -9.47
CA GLN A 43 -4.46 -5.29 -9.79
C GLN A 43 -3.06 -5.19 -9.19
N LYS A 44 -2.43 -4.00 -9.24
CA LYS A 44 -1.10 -3.79 -8.66
C LYS A 44 -1.12 -3.90 -7.14
N ILE A 45 -2.17 -3.39 -6.48
CA ILE A 45 -2.34 -3.55 -5.02
C ILE A 45 -2.54 -5.02 -4.67
N ALA A 46 -3.41 -5.74 -5.37
CA ALA A 46 -3.63 -7.16 -5.14
C ALA A 46 -2.34 -7.96 -5.32
N ALA A 47 -1.59 -7.70 -6.40
CA ALA A 47 -0.31 -8.34 -6.66
C ALA A 47 0.73 -8.08 -5.56
N LEU A 48 0.64 -6.95 -4.84
CA LEU A 48 1.53 -6.61 -3.72
C LEU A 48 1.09 -7.27 -2.40
N THR A 49 -0.20 -7.47 -2.20
CA THR A 49 -0.78 -7.91 -0.91
C THR A 49 -1.13 -9.39 -0.87
N GLU A 50 -1.18 -10.05 -2.03
CA GLU A 50 -1.50 -11.49 -2.19
C GLU A 50 -0.25 -12.31 -2.54
N LEU A 51 0.94 -11.74 -2.34
CA LEU A 51 2.22 -12.40 -2.58
C LEU A 51 2.34 -13.68 -1.73
N THR A 52 2.64 -14.79 -2.39
CA THR A 52 2.98 -16.03 -1.68
C THR A 52 4.42 -15.99 -1.21
N GLU A 53 4.71 -16.67 -0.09
CA GLU A 53 6.09 -16.82 0.41
C GLU A 53 7.02 -17.42 -0.66
N THR A 54 6.50 -18.34 -1.49
CA THR A 54 7.25 -18.93 -2.60
C THR A 54 7.61 -17.92 -3.67
N TYR A 55 6.70 -17.02 -4.03
CA TYR A 55 6.98 -15.96 -5.00
C TYR A 55 8.07 -15.01 -4.47
N ILE A 56 7.97 -14.61 -3.20
CA ILE A 56 8.96 -13.75 -2.55
C ILE A 56 10.35 -14.42 -2.56
N ALA A 57 10.43 -15.73 -2.27
CA ALA A 57 11.68 -16.49 -2.30
C ALA A 57 12.33 -16.60 -3.70
N GLN A 58 11.51 -16.55 -4.77
CA GLN A 58 12.00 -16.57 -6.15
C GLN A 58 12.59 -15.23 -6.61
N GLY A 59 12.35 -14.16 -5.85
CA GLY A 59 12.75 -12.80 -6.17
C GLY A 59 11.66 -12.01 -6.89
N VAL A 60 11.82 -10.69 -6.91
CA VAL A 60 10.82 -9.75 -7.44
C VAL A 60 11.39 -8.99 -8.63
N TYR A 61 10.56 -8.74 -9.64
CA TYR A 61 10.93 -7.85 -10.73
C TYR A 61 10.78 -6.40 -10.29
N LEU A 62 11.86 -5.61 -10.38
CA LEU A 62 11.87 -4.20 -9.95
C LEU A 62 10.83 -3.34 -10.68
N ASP A 63 10.63 -3.57 -11.98
CA ASP A 63 9.67 -2.82 -12.79
C ASP A 63 8.24 -3.01 -12.24
N ASP A 64 7.90 -4.26 -11.89
CA ASP A 64 6.63 -4.58 -11.25
C ASP A 64 6.57 -4.03 -9.83
N LEU A 65 7.66 -4.14 -9.06
CA LEU A 65 7.72 -3.64 -7.70
C LEU A 65 7.50 -2.12 -7.64
N TYR A 66 8.11 -1.34 -8.54
CA TYR A 66 7.87 0.11 -8.60
C TYR A 66 6.42 0.44 -9.00
N ALA A 67 5.83 -0.33 -9.92
CA ALA A 67 4.41 -0.18 -10.26
C ALA A 67 3.50 -0.39 -9.04
N GLN A 68 3.78 -1.45 -8.28
CA GLN A 68 3.04 -1.83 -7.09
C GLN A 68 3.21 -0.82 -5.95
N ILE A 69 4.43 -0.35 -5.69
CA ILE A 69 4.73 0.71 -4.72
C ILE A 69 3.96 1.99 -5.07
N LEU A 70 3.98 2.40 -6.34
CA LEU A 70 3.29 3.61 -6.79
C LEU A 70 1.77 3.48 -6.64
N ALA A 71 1.20 2.35 -7.03
CA ALA A 71 -0.22 2.06 -6.84
C ALA A 71 -0.63 2.13 -5.36
N MET A 72 0.16 1.52 -4.47
CA MET A 72 -0.11 1.55 -3.03
C MET A 72 0.05 2.96 -2.43
N ALA A 73 1.03 3.73 -2.88
CA ALA A 73 1.19 5.12 -2.45
C ALA A 73 0.02 6.01 -2.89
N ARG A 74 -0.48 5.82 -4.11
CA ARG A 74 -1.69 6.51 -4.60
C ARG A 74 -2.93 6.12 -3.77
N TYR A 75 -3.08 4.84 -3.43
CA TYR A 75 -4.13 4.39 -2.52
C TYR A 75 -4.05 5.10 -1.17
N VAL A 76 -2.87 5.15 -0.55
CA VAL A 76 -2.65 5.89 0.72
C VAL A 76 -3.08 7.35 0.58
N TYR A 77 -2.69 8.02 -0.50
CA TYR A 77 -3.03 9.40 -0.77
C TYR A 77 -4.56 9.61 -0.91
N LEU A 78 -5.23 8.79 -1.72
CA LEU A 78 -6.67 8.88 -1.95
C LEU A 78 -7.47 8.58 -0.69
N VAL A 79 -7.05 7.60 0.11
CA VAL A 79 -7.70 7.31 1.40
C VAL A 79 -7.55 8.50 2.36
N ARG A 80 -6.37 9.11 2.45
CA ARG A 80 -6.14 10.30 3.29
C ARG A 80 -6.93 11.51 2.84
N LYS A 81 -7.04 11.73 1.53
CA LYS A 81 -7.68 12.90 0.95
C LYS A 81 -9.20 12.80 0.90
N ASP A 82 -9.72 11.66 0.47
CA ASP A 82 -11.12 11.53 0.07
C ASP A 82 -11.95 10.69 1.06
N ILE A 83 -11.33 9.70 1.72
CA ILE A 83 -12.05 8.76 2.60
C ILE A 83 -12.03 9.22 4.06
N ILE A 84 -10.85 9.43 4.64
CA ILE A 84 -10.69 9.78 6.07
C ILE A 84 -11.50 11.04 6.46
N PRO A 85 -11.46 12.15 5.70
CA PRO A 85 -12.20 13.36 6.05
C PRO A 85 -13.72 13.17 6.01
N ASN A 86 -14.20 12.20 5.21
CA ASN A 86 -15.62 11.95 4.98
C ASN A 86 -16.14 10.71 5.72
N LEU A 87 -15.37 10.13 6.66
CA LEU A 87 -15.71 8.87 7.33
C LEU A 87 -17.11 8.85 7.95
N ARG A 88 -17.52 9.94 8.61
CA ARG A 88 -18.84 10.04 9.24
C ARG A 88 -19.99 9.99 8.22
N ASN A 89 -19.77 10.57 7.03
CA ASN A 89 -20.76 10.56 5.96
C ASN A 89 -20.79 9.19 5.26
N ASN A 90 -19.63 8.53 5.16
CA ASN A 90 -19.46 7.25 4.47
C ASN A 90 -19.82 6.02 5.34
N ALA A 91 -19.87 6.17 6.67
CA ALA A 91 -20.15 5.08 7.61
C ALA A 91 -21.60 4.54 7.54
N GLY A 92 -22.50 5.27 6.89
CA GLY A 92 -23.93 4.98 6.78
C GLY A 92 -24.69 5.18 8.10
N ASN A 93 -26.02 5.34 8.01
CA ASN A 93 -26.89 5.39 9.19
C ASN A 93 -27.02 4.00 9.79
N VAL A 94 -26.30 3.74 10.87
CA VAL A 94 -26.37 2.47 11.61
C VAL A 94 -27.52 2.56 12.62
N GLY A 95 -28.48 1.65 12.53
CA GLY A 95 -29.57 1.55 13.50
C GLY A 95 -29.05 1.19 14.90
N PRO A 96 -29.77 1.56 15.97
CA PRO A 96 -29.32 1.38 17.36
C PRO A 96 -29.04 -0.08 17.79
N ASN A 97 -29.46 -1.07 17.00
CA ASN A 97 -29.31 -2.51 17.29
C ASN A 97 -28.23 -3.22 16.44
N ASP A 98 -27.33 -2.51 15.75
CA ASP A 98 -26.24 -3.16 15.02
C ASP A 98 -25.19 -3.75 15.99
N ALA A 99 -25.19 -5.07 16.13
CA ALA A 99 -24.22 -5.82 16.95
C ALA A 99 -22.76 -5.57 16.54
N ASN A 100 -22.51 -5.12 15.31
CA ASN A 100 -21.17 -4.81 14.81
C ASN A 100 -20.76 -3.33 14.98
N LYS A 101 -21.62 -2.48 15.56
CA LYS A 101 -21.36 -1.04 15.70
C LYS A 101 -20.01 -0.75 16.35
N VAL A 102 -19.70 -1.40 17.47
CA VAL A 102 -18.46 -1.18 18.22
C VAL A 102 -17.23 -1.54 17.37
N PHE A 103 -17.25 -2.70 16.69
CA PHE A 103 -16.15 -3.11 15.82
C PHE A 103 -15.94 -2.18 14.62
N ARG A 104 -17.04 -1.67 14.05
CA ARG A 104 -16.99 -0.67 12.97
C ARG A 104 -16.41 0.63 13.46
N ASP A 105 -16.90 1.15 14.60
CA ASP A 105 -16.43 2.41 15.20
C ASP A 105 -14.92 2.33 15.51
N MET A 106 -14.45 1.21 16.06
CA MET A 106 -13.02 0.97 16.30
C MET A 106 -12.21 0.91 15.00
N ALA A 107 -12.70 0.20 13.98
CA ALA A 107 -12.01 0.12 12.69
C ALA A 107 -11.87 1.52 12.05
N MET A 108 -12.93 2.33 12.11
CA MET A 108 -12.92 3.70 11.58
C MET A 108 -12.02 4.64 12.38
N SER A 109 -12.04 4.57 13.71
CA SER A 109 -11.17 5.40 14.56
C SER A 109 -9.69 5.10 14.33
N ASN A 110 -9.36 3.84 14.01
CA ASN A 110 -7.99 3.40 13.79
C ASN A 110 -7.52 3.57 12.34
N LEU A 111 -8.43 3.88 11.40
CA LEU A 111 -8.10 3.93 9.97
C LEU A 111 -6.95 4.89 9.66
N ALA A 112 -6.97 6.09 10.24
CA ALA A 112 -5.91 7.08 10.01
C ALA A 112 -4.53 6.59 10.47
N ALA A 113 -4.46 5.95 11.65
CA ALA A 113 -3.23 5.37 12.16
C ALA A 113 -2.76 4.20 11.29
N ASN A 114 -3.67 3.31 10.89
CA ASN A 114 -3.38 2.17 10.03
C ASN A 114 -2.86 2.60 8.64
N ILE A 115 -3.43 3.68 8.07
CA ILE A 115 -2.95 4.24 6.80
C ILE A 115 -1.57 4.87 6.95
N SER A 116 -1.25 5.46 8.11
CA SER A 116 0.11 5.95 8.37
C SER A 116 1.13 4.82 8.50
N VAL A 117 0.81 3.74 9.21
CA VAL A 117 1.68 2.55 9.25
C VAL A 117 1.89 1.95 7.86
N LEU A 118 0.83 1.89 7.04
CA LEU A 118 0.96 1.44 5.66
C LEU A 118 1.88 2.36 4.85
N ALA A 119 1.75 3.68 5.01
CA ALA A 119 2.59 4.65 4.32
C ALA A 119 4.08 4.48 4.67
N ASP A 120 4.38 4.18 5.93
CA ASP A 120 5.73 3.94 6.41
C ASP A 120 6.33 2.67 5.78
N LEU A 121 5.56 1.58 5.74
CA LEU A 121 5.99 0.33 5.10
C LEU A 121 6.22 0.48 3.59
N VAL A 122 5.35 1.23 2.90
CA VAL A 122 5.51 1.53 1.46
C VAL A 122 6.77 2.37 1.23
N TYR A 123 7.03 3.35 2.09
CA TYR A 123 8.23 4.17 1.99
C TYR A 123 9.51 3.36 2.26
N GLU A 124 9.51 2.51 3.29
CA GLU A 124 10.62 1.60 3.59
C GLU A 124 10.91 0.66 2.41
N LEU A 125 9.86 0.10 1.80
CA LEU A 125 9.96 -0.77 0.62
C LEU A 125 10.59 -0.02 -0.56
N TYR A 126 10.16 1.23 -0.79
CA TYR A 126 10.70 2.09 -1.84
C TYR A 126 12.17 2.41 -1.64
N GLU A 127 12.56 2.89 -0.45
CA GLU A 127 13.96 3.23 -0.17
C GLU A 127 14.86 2.01 -0.32
N ARG A 128 14.39 0.83 0.12
CA ARG A 128 15.14 -0.41 -0.04
C ARG A 128 15.26 -0.81 -1.52
N ALA A 129 14.18 -0.71 -2.29
CA ALA A 129 14.18 -1.01 -3.71
C ALA A 129 15.17 -0.10 -4.47
N VAL A 130 15.14 1.22 -4.23
CA VAL A 130 16.10 2.18 -4.81
C VAL A 130 17.53 1.81 -4.46
N ARG A 131 17.81 1.51 -3.20
CA ARG A 131 19.16 1.13 -2.77
C ARG A 131 19.65 -0.13 -3.48
N VAL A 132 18.81 -1.15 -3.63
CA VAL A 132 19.17 -2.39 -4.35
C VAL A 132 19.38 -2.12 -5.84
N ASP A 133 18.50 -1.32 -6.45
CA ASP A 133 18.59 -0.92 -7.85
C ASP A 133 19.92 -0.19 -8.14
N GLU A 134 20.30 0.78 -7.30
CA GLU A 134 21.56 1.52 -7.43
C GLU A 134 22.79 0.63 -7.27
N LEU A 135 22.78 -0.29 -6.31
CA LEU A 135 23.90 -1.22 -6.08
C LEU A 135 24.10 -2.18 -7.26
N GLN A 136 23.00 -2.69 -7.84
CA GLN A 136 23.07 -3.64 -8.95
C GLN A 136 23.32 -2.95 -10.29
N ASN A 137 22.90 -1.69 -10.44
CA ASN A 137 23.14 -0.88 -11.62
C ASN A 137 24.34 0.06 -11.47
N ALA A 138 25.37 -0.26 -10.67
CA ALA A 138 26.52 0.62 -10.40
C ALA A 138 27.20 1.27 -11.64
N LYS A 139 27.04 0.69 -12.85
CA LYS A 139 27.55 1.24 -14.13
C LYS A 139 26.44 1.60 -15.15
N LYS A 140 25.17 1.31 -14.85
CA LYS A 140 24.01 1.54 -15.72
C LYS A 140 23.05 2.52 -15.04
N ARG A 141 22.16 3.13 -15.80
CA ARG A 141 21.12 3.98 -15.22
C ARG A 141 20.14 3.09 -14.43
N PRO A 142 19.90 3.35 -13.13
CA PRO A 142 18.94 2.59 -12.33
C PRO A 142 17.51 2.71 -12.88
N VAL A 143 16.72 1.65 -12.71
CA VAL A 143 15.32 1.55 -13.18
C VAL A 143 14.45 2.65 -12.58
N TYR A 144 14.60 2.94 -11.28
CA TYR A 144 13.74 3.91 -10.58
C TYR A 144 13.77 5.31 -11.21
N ARG A 145 14.89 5.70 -11.85
CA ARG A 145 15.05 7.01 -12.48
C ARG A 145 14.20 7.21 -13.71
N ASP A 146 13.82 6.11 -14.36
CA ASP A 146 13.04 6.12 -15.58
C ASP A 146 11.58 5.72 -15.34
N TYR A 147 11.24 5.36 -14.10
CA TYR A 147 9.88 4.97 -13.72
C TYR A 147 9.00 6.20 -13.45
N PRO A 148 7.96 6.46 -14.27
CA PRO A 148 7.12 7.65 -14.12
C PRO A 148 6.40 7.69 -12.76
N GLY A 149 6.38 8.86 -12.12
CA GLY A 149 5.63 9.09 -10.87
C GLY A 149 6.34 8.66 -9.59
N VAL A 150 7.50 8.01 -9.65
CA VAL A 150 8.31 7.68 -8.46
C VAL A 150 8.73 8.94 -7.69
N ASN A 151 9.00 10.04 -8.40
CA ASN A 151 9.29 11.35 -7.81
C ASN A 151 8.13 11.92 -6.97
N GLU A 152 6.91 11.42 -7.12
CA GLU A 152 5.74 11.86 -6.35
C GLU A 152 5.52 11.03 -5.07
N LEU A 153 6.25 9.93 -4.86
CA LEU A 153 6.03 9.00 -3.73
C LEU A 153 6.10 9.71 -2.38
N SER A 154 7.14 10.50 -2.15
CA SER A 154 7.32 11.28 -0.91
C SER A 154 6.11 12.18 -0.63
N ARG A 155 5.53 12.79 -1.67
CA ARG A 155 4.32 13.61 -1.55
C ARG A 155 3.10 12.75 -1.21
N TYR A 156 2.90 11.63 -1.89
CA TYR A 156 1.76 10.73 -1.63
C TYR A 156 1.80 10.13 -0.21
N LEU A 157 3.00 9.84 0.28
CA LEU A 157 3.21 9.19 1.58
C LEU A 157 3.34 10.19 2.74
N GLY A 158 3.41 11.50 2.46
CA GLY A 158 3.56 12.53 3.49
C GLY A 158 4.95 12.50 4.15
N LYS A 159 5.98 12.16 3.37
CA LYS A 159 7.39 12.08 3.78
C LYS A 159 8.13 13.26 3.13
N GLN A 160 8.10 14.42 3.78
CA GLN A 160 8.85 15.61 3.38
C GLN A 160 9.81 16.02 4.48
#